data_AF-A0A958C3C2-F1
#
_entry.id   AF-A0A958C3C2-F1
#
_cell.length_a   1.000
_cell.length_b   1.000
_cell.length_c   1.000
_cell.angle_alpha   90.00
_cell.angle_beta   90.00
_cell.angle_gamma   90.00
#
_symmetry.space_group_name_H-M   'P 1'
#
loop_
_entity.id
_entity.type
_entity.pdbx_description
1 polymer ?
#
loop_
_entity_poly.entity_id
_entity_poly.type
_entity_poly.pdbx_seq_one_letter_code
_entity_poly.pdbx_strand_id
1 'polypeptide(L)' 'MSKQWVYLFKDVDKAENYVGGSWDGVRSLLGGKGANLAEMTRIGVPVPPGFTVTTEACNA' A
#
# COMPACT_ATOMS: atom_id res chain seq x y z
N MET A 1 2.01 13.60 -13.03
CA MET A 1 2.24 12.14 -12.95
C MET A 1 0.89 11.44 -13.03
N SER A 2 0.80 10.28 -13.69
CA SER A 2 -0.42 9.46 -13.67
C SER A 2 -0.66 8.92 -12.27
N LYS A 3 -1.91 9.02 -11.78
CA LYS A 3 -2.30 8.55 -10.45
C LYS A 3 -2.30 7.01 -10.43
N GLN A 4 -1.62 6.41 -9.44
CA GLN A 4 -1.54 4.96 -9.30
C GLN A 4 -2.57 4.47 -8.28
N TRP A 5 -3.48 3.61 -8.72
CA TRP A 5 -4.63 3.16 -7.93
C TRP A 5 -4.44 1.80 -7.24
N VAL A 6 -3.49 1.00 -7.72
CA VAL A 6 -3.28 -0.38 -7.27
C VAL A 6 -1.82 -0.56 -6.87
N TYR A 7 -1.61 -1.14 -5.70
CA TYR A 7 -0.29 -1.49 -5.17
C TYR A 7 -0.25 -2.98 -4.86
N LEU A 8 0.76 -3.70 -5.35
CA LEU A 8 1.01 -5.07 -4.92
C LEU A 8 1.55 -5.06 -3.49
N PHE A 9 1.37 -6.14 -2.73
CA PHE A 9 1.92 -6.22 -1.37
C PHE A 9 3.45 -6.07 -1.33
N LYS A 10 4.15 -6.48 -2.40
CA LYS A 10 5.60 -6.30 -2.55
C LYS A 10 6.03 -4.86 -2.88
N ASP A 11 5.09 -3.96 -3.17
CA ASP A 11 5.34 -2.60 -3.63
C ASP A 11 5.07 -1.56 -2.51
N VAL A 12 5.17 -1.95 -1.24
CA VAL A 12 4.88 -1.03 -0.11
C VAL A 12 5.80 0.19 -0.10
N ASP A 13 7.06 0.05 -0.49
CA ASP A 13 8.00 1.18 -0.56
C ASP A 13 7.59 2.19 -1.63
N LYS A 14 6.89 1.76 -2.69
CA LYS A 14 6.31 2.69 -3.67
C LYS A 14 5.14 3.47 -3.07
N ALA A 15 4.29 2.80 -2.29
CA ALA A 15 3.19 3.46 -1.60
C ALA A 15 3.71 4.46 -0.55
N GLU A 16 4.77 4.09 0.19
CA GLU A 16 5.43 4.96 1.17
C GLU A 16 6.05 6.20 0.50
N ASN A 17 6.76 6.03 -0.61
CA ASN A 17 7.29 7.16 -1.37
C ASN A 17 6.19 8.06 -1.94
N TYR A 18 5.08 7.48 -2.41
CA TYR A 18 3.93 8.24 -2.94
C TYR A 18 3.32 9.17 -1.89
N VAL A 19 3.26 8.73 -0.62
CA VAL A 19 2.71 9.53 0.50
C VAL A 19 3.75 10.37 1.24
N GLY A 20 4.96 10.50 0.71
CA GLY A 20 6.02 11.33 1.29
C GLY A 20 6.77 10.69 2.46
N GLY A 21 6.86 9.36 2.52
CA GLY A 21 7.67 8.63 3.51
C GLY A 21 7.01 8.44 4.88
N SER A 22 5.69 8.65 4.99
CA SER A 22 4.96 8.49 6.25
C SER A 22 4.14 7.21 6.26
N TRP A 23 4.33 6.37 7.28
CA TRP A 23 3.53 5.16 7.47
C TRP A 23 2.05 5.44 7.71
N ASP A 24 1.72 6.53 8.40
CA ASP A 24 0.32 6.97 8.56
C ASP A 24 -0.29 7.37 7.21
N GLY A 25 0.52 7.92 6.31
CA GLY A 25 0.15 8.14 4.91
C GLY A 25 -0.17 6.83 4.19
N VAL A 26 0.66 5.79 4.36
CA VAL A 26 0.44 4.47 3.73
C VAL A 26 -0.86 3.84 4.24
N ARG A 27 -1.12 3.93 5.54
CA ARG A 27 -2.38 3.46 6.14
C ARG A 27 -3.59 4.25 5.65
N SER A 28 -3.45 5.54 5.41
CA SER A 28 -4.51 6.38 4.85
C SER A 28 -4.78 6.03 3.38
N LEU A 29 -3.74 5.72 2.61
CA LEU A 29 -3.82 5.37 1.19
C LEU A 29 -4.31 3.94 0.94
N LEU A 30 -3.79 2.95 1.67
CA LEU A 30 -4.06 1.51 1.46
C LEU A 30 -5.09 0.94 2.45
N GLY A 31 -5.50 1.72 3.45
CA GLY A 31 -6.24 1.22 4.61
C GLY A 31 -5.35 0.41 5.56
N GLY A 32 -5.81 0.23 6.80
CA GLY A 32 -5.02 -0.45 7.83
C GLY A 32 -4.71 -1.92 7.54
N LYS A 33 -5.63 -2.67 6.91
CA LYS A 33 -5.39 -4.07 6.51
C LYS A 33 -4.43 -4.17 5.33
N GLY A 34 -4.62 -3.37 4.29
CA GLY A 34 -3.77 -3.36 3.10
C GLY A 34 -2.33 -2.98 3.44
N ALA A 35 -2.15 -1.93 4.25
CA ALA A 35 -0.85 -1.52 4.77
C ALA A 35 -0.16 -2.64 5.58
N ASN A 36 -0.88 -3.30 6.49
CA ASN A 36 -0.30 -4.38 7.30
C ASN A 36 0.04 -5.63 6.47
N LEU A 37 -0.77 -6.01 5.48
CA LEU A 37 -0.45 -7.14 4.59
C LEU A 37 0.79 -6.86 3.73
N ALA A 38 0.93 -5.62 3.26
CA ALA A 38 2.11 -5.17 2.54
C ALA A 38 3.35 -5.13 3.46
N GLU A 39 3.20 -4.69 4.71
CA GLU A 39 4.28 -4.71 5.71
C GLU A 39 4.73 -6.12 6.06
N MET A 40 3.78 -7.02 6.31
CA MET A 40 4.06 -8.44 6.55
C MET A 40 4.88 -9.04 5.39
N THR A 41 4.53 -8.68 4.16
CA THR A 41 5.29 -9.08 2.96
C THR A 41 6.70 -8.47 2.96
N ARG A 42 6.85 -7.19 3.30
CA ARG A 42 8.15 -6.48 3.37
C ARG A 42 9.10 -7.10 4.41
N ILE A 43 8.59 -7.48 5.58
CA ILE A 43 9.40 -8.09 6.65
C ILE A 43 9.65 -9.61 6.45
N GLY A 44 9.19 -10.18 5.34
CA GLY A 44 9.44 -11.58 4.98
C GLY A 44 8.48 -12.60 5.58
N VAL A 45 7.32 -12.18 6.11
CA VAL A 45 6.26 -13.11 6.50
C VAL A 45 5.64 -13.70 5.22
N PRO A 46 5.40 -15.02 5.15
CA PRO A 46 4.84 -15.67 3.96
C PRO A 46 3.34 -15.37 3.82
N VAL A 47 3.03 -14.17 3.33
CA VAL A 47 1.68 -13.76 2.93
C VAL A 47 1.45 -14.18 1.47
N PRO A 48 0.30 -14.79 1.13
CA PRO A 48 -0.05 -15.06 -0.26
C PRO A 48 0.05 -13.78 -1.11
N PRO A 49 0.54 -13.85 -2.35
CA PRO A 49 0.62 -12.69 -3.23
C PRO A 49 -0.74 -12.01 -3.39
N GLY A 50 -0.73 -10.69 -3.39
CA GLY A 50 -1.95 -9.91 -3.50
C GLY A 50 -1.68 -8.43 -3.77
N PHE A 51 -2.75 -7.66 -3.77
CA PHE A 51 -2.73 -6.24 -4.03
C PHE A 51 -3.78 -5.51 -3.20
N THR A 52 -3.64 -4.20 -3.10
CA THR A 52 -4.61 -3.30 -2.50
C THR A 52 -4.99 -2.23 -3.51
N VAL A 53 -6.30 -2.00 -3.65
CA VAL A 53 -6.86 -0.85 -4.36
C VAL A 53 -6.94 0.29 -3.35
N THR A 54 -6.38 1.44 -3.69
CA THR A 54 -6.26 2.59 -2.78
C THR A 54 -7.60 3.17 -2.35
N THR A 55 -7.63 3.85 -1.20
CA THR A 55 -8.77 4.65 -0.74
C THR A 55 -9.05 5.82 -1.69
N GLU A 56 -8.04 6.39 -2.33
CA GLU A 56 -8.23 7.43 -3.33
C GLU A 56 -9.02 6.92 -4.54
N ALA A 57 -8.81 5.66 -4.96
CA ALA A 57 -9.56 5.04 -6.06
C ALA A 57 -11.05 4.82 -5.70
N CYS A 58 -11.36 4.65 -4.41
CA CYS A 58 -12.74 4.55 -3.92
C CYS A 58 -13.50 5.89 -4.01
N ASN A 59 -12.78 7.02 -3.96
CA ASN A 59 -13.35 8.37 -3.95
C ASN A 59 -13.30 9.06 -5.33
N ALA A 60 -12.79 8.39 -6.35
CA ALA A 60 -12.70 8.89 -7.72
C ALA A 60 -13.96 8.60 -8.52
#